data_AF-A0A8H9GY54-F1
#
_entry.id   AF-A0A8H9GY54-F1
#
_cell.length_a   1.000
_cell.length_b   1.000
_cell.length_c   1.000
_cell.angle_alpha   90.00
_cell.angle_beta   90.00
_cell.angle_gamma   90.00
#
_symmetry.space_group_name_H-M   'P 1'
#
loop_
_entity.id
_entity.type
_entity.pdbx_description
1 polymer ?
#
loop_
_entity_poly.entity_id
_entity_poly.type
_entity_poly.pdbx_seq_one_letter_code
_entity_poly.pdbx_strand_id
1 'polypeptide(L)'
;MTIRGKFKDLDDAGRAAVTAAGGAAYTEGGTFTHDASVSAFTFRCQVPAGPDDGEDEAALGAMAALDAHGHPYEILRVAVTDMRQIKIRRKGRGA
;
A
#
# COMPACT_ATOMS: atom_id res chain seq x y z
N MET A 1 1.59 -2.41 -5.17
CA MET A 1 2.18 -3.06 -3.98
C MET A 1 1.29 -2.84 -2.76
N THR A 2 1.26 -3.78 -1.80
CA THR A 2 0.50 -3.63 -0.54
C THR A 2 1.34 -3.94 0.69
N ILE A 3 1.26 -3.10 1.71
CA ILE A 3 1.87 -3.33 3.03
C ILE A 3 0.75 -3.44 4.06
N ARG A 4 0.73 -4.54 4.81
CA ARG A 4 -0.16 -4.73 5.96
C ARG A 4 0.62 -4.55 7.25
N GLY A 5 0.07 -3.74 8.13
CA GLY A 5 0.63 -3.48 9.44
C GLY A 5 -0.44 -3.13 10.45
N LYS A 6 0.00 -2.85 11.67
CA LYS A 6 -0.81 -2.23 12.71
C LYS A 6 -0.20 -0.90 13.10
N PHE A 7 -1.03 0.07 13.46
CA PHE A 7 -0.51 1.31 14.02
C PHE A 7 -0.05 1.05 15.45
N LYS A 8 1.05 1.70 15.84
CA LYS A 8 1.59 1.62 17.19
C LYS A 8 1.41 2.97 17.85
N ASP A 9 0.73 3.04 18.99
CA ASP A 9 0.55 4.30 19.72
C ASP A 9 -0.04 5.44 18.86
N LEU A 10 -1.04 5.13 18.02
CA LEU A 10 -1.72 6.13 17.19
C LEU A 10 -2.59 7.03 18.08
N ASP A 11 -2.33 8.33 18.05
CA ASP A 11 -3.15 9.34 18.71
C ASP A 11 -4.36 9.73 17.83
N ASP A 12 -5.25 10.58 18.36
CA ASP A 12 -6.43 11.02 17.60
C ASP A 12 -6.07 11.84 16.35
N ALA A 13 -4.95 12.56 16.38
CA ALA A 13 -4.46 13.30 15.21
C ALA A 13 -4.01 12.34 14.09
N GLY A 14 -3.27 11.29 14.44
CA GLY A 14 -2.87 10.22 13.52
C GLY A 14 -4.07 9.46 12.98
N ARG A 15 -5.08 9.16 13.81
CA ARG A 15 -6.35 8.56 13.34
C ARG A 15 -7.03 9.45 12.30
N ALA A 16 -7.16 10.75 12.57
CA ALA A 16 -7.78 11.68 11.63
C ALA A 16 -7.00 11.78 10.30
N ALA A 17 -5.67 11.80 10.36
CA ALA A 17 -4.80 11.82 9.18
C ALA A 17 -4.95 10.55 8.33
N VAL A 18 -4.93 9.37 8.95
CA VAL A 18 -5.11 8.08 8.27
C VAL A 18 -6.51 7.98 7.65
N THR A 19 -7.55 8.43 8.35
CA THR A 19 -8.91 8.46 7.80
C THR A 19 -9.04 9.44 6.64
N ALA A 20 -8.39 10.61 6.70
CA ALA A 20 -8.37 11.57 5.59
C ALA A 20 -7.58 11.05 4.37
N ALA A 21 -6.50 10.30 4.61
CA ALA A 21 -5.74 9.58 3.57
C ALA A 21 -6.39 8.24 3.16
N GLY A 22 -7.61 7.99 3.62
CA GLY A 22 -8.37 6.78 3.37
C GLY A 22 -8.71 6.60 1.89
N GLY A 23 -8.39 5.43 1.33
CA GLY A 23 -8.69 5.13 -0.07
C GLY A 23 -8.33 3.70 -0.48
N ALA A 24 -9.08 3.16 -1.44
CA ALA A 24 -8.85 1.81 -1.94
C ALA A 24 -8.01 1.74 -3.23
N ALA A 25 -7.67 2.88 -3.82
CA ALA A 25 -6.91 2.96 -5.06
C ALA A 25 -5.42 2.71 -4.83
N TYR A 26 -4.72 2.23 -5.86
CA TYR A 26 -3.26 2.23 -5.85
C TYR A 26 -2.80 3.57 -6.44
N THR A 27 -2.13 4.39 -5.65
CA THR A 27 -1.56 5.68 -6.06
C THR A 27 -0.06 5.72 -5.80
N GLU A 28 0.68 6.62 -6.43
CA GLU A 28 2.14 6.76 -6.19
C GLU A 28 2.46 7.17 -4.75
N GLY A 29 1.70 8.12 -4.18
CA GLY A 29 1.83 8.51 -2.77
C GLY A 29 1.26 7.49 -1.77
N GLY A 30 0.58 6.47 -2.28
CA GLY A 30 -0.09 5.42 -1.53
C GLY A 30 -1.33 5.87 -0.74
N THR A 31 -2.25 4.94 -0.52
CA THR A 31 -3.46 5.17 0.29
C THR A 31 -3.56 4.15 1.41
N PHE A 32 -4.21 4.55 2.50
CA PHE A 32 -4.49 3.64 3.60
C PHE A 32 -5.90 3.10 3.50
N THR A 33 -6.03 1.80 3.76
CA THR A 33 -7.29 1.22 4.22
C THR A 33 -7.07 0.72 5.62
N HIS A 34 -8.05 0.94 6.49
CA HIS A 34 -7.96 0.54 7.89
C HIS A 34 -9.20 -0.27 8.28
N ASP A 35 -9.10 -0.99 9.39
CA ASP A 35 -10.26 -1.61 10.01
C ASP A 35 -11.12 -0.56 10.74
N ALA A 36 -12.29 -0.96 11.25
CA ALA A 36 -13.20 -0.04 11.93
C ALA A 36 -12.57 0.60 13.20
N SER A 37 -11.60 -0.07 13.82
CA SER A 37 -10.92 0.44 15.02
C SER A 37 -9.67 1.27 14.72
N VAL A 38 -9.27 1.40 13.44
CA VAL A 38 -8.02 2.07 13.03
C VAL A 38 -6.81 1.51 13.79
N SER A 39 -6.81 0.20 14.04
CA SER A 39 -5.70 -0.50 14.70
C SER A 39 -4.82 -1.20 13.66
N ALA A 40 -5.43 -1.73 12.60
CA ALA A 40 -4.75 -2.37 11.50
C ALA A 40 -4.92 -1.57 10.22
N PHE A 41 -3.87 -1.55 9.40
CA PHE A 41 -3.90 -0.90 8.10
C PHE A 41 -3.38 -1.79 6.99
N THR A 42 -3.85 -1.49 5.79
CA THR A 42 -3.31 -1.94 4.51
C THR A 42 -2.99 -0.70 3.69
N PHE A 43 -1.71 -0.42 3.56
CA PHE A 43 -1.18 0.63 2.69
C PHE A 43 -1.05 0.08 1.27
N ARG A 44 -1.56 0.82 0.28
CA ARG A 44 -1.51 0.45 -1.12
C ARG A 44 -0.82 1.54 -1.91
N CYS A 45 0.31 1.23 -2.55
CA CYS A 45 1.03 2.18 -3.38
C CYS A 45 1.39 1.59 -4.75
N GLN A 46 1.52 2.45 -5.74
CA GLN A 46 2.17 2.15 -7.01
C GLN A 46 3.61 2.64 -6.91
N VAL A 47 4.56 1.76 -7.15
CA VAL A 47 5.95 2.14 -7.28
C VAL A 47 6.27 2.03 -8.77
N PRO A 48 6.70 3.11 -9.42
CA PRO A 48 7.17 3.03 -10.80
C PRO A 48 8.41 2.13 -10.83
N ALA A 49 8.26 0.94 -11.41
CA ALA A 49 9.34 -0.02 -11.58
C ALA A 49 9.90 0.10 -13.00
N GLY A 50 11.20 0.37 -13.08
CA GLY A 50 12.00 0.23 -14.29
C GLY A 50 12.09 -1.22 -14.78
N PRO A 51 12.68 -1.43 -15.97
CA PRO A 51 12.83 -2.75 -16.55
C PRO A 51 13.75 -3.68 -15.74
N ASP A 52 14.68 -3.12 -14.97
CA ASP A 52 15.62 -3.87 -14.10
C ASP A 52 15.26 -3.81 -12.61
N ASP A 53 14.20 -3.07 -12.24
CA ASP A 53 13.77 -2.97 -10.84
C ASP A 53 13.02 -4.24 -10.44
N GLY A 54 13.53 -4.89 -9.39
CA GLY A 54 13.00 -6.10 -8.81
C GLY A 54 11.99 -5.85 -7.70
N GLU A 55 11.71 -6.91 -6.95
CA GLU A 55 10.80 -6.87 -5.81
C GLU A 55 11.34 -5.99 -4.67
N ASP A 56 12.67 -5.97 -4.49
CA ASP A 56 13.34 -5.26 -3.40
C ASP A 56 13.30 -3.74 -3.61
N GLU A 57 13.52 -3.25 -4.83
CA GLU A 57 13.40 -1.84 -5.18
C GLU A 57 11.96 -1.34 -5.00
N ALA A 58 10.98 -2.15 -5.43
CA ALA A 58 9.58 -1.85 -5.22
C ALA A 58 9.22 -1.80 -3.72
N ALA A 59 9.80 -2.69 -2.91
CA ALA A 59 9.60 -2.69 -1.47
C ALA A 59 10.23 -1.46 -0.80
N LEU A 60 11.43 -1.06 -1.20
CA LEU A 60 12.10 0.15 -0.71
C LEU A 60 11.29 1.40 -1.03
N GLY A 61 10.80 1.55 -2.27
CA GLY A 61 9.95 2.68 -2.66
C GLY A 61 8.64 2.73 -1.88
N ALA A 62 8.03 1.55 -1.64
CA ALA A 62 6.81 1.46 -0.84
C ALA A 62 7.05 1.80 0.64
N MET A 63 8.19 1.40 1.21
CA MET A 63 8.57 1.76 2.58
C MET A 63 8.87 3.26 2.71
N ALA A 64 9.56 3.86 1.73
CA ALA A 64 9.80 5.30 1.72
C ALA A 64 8.49 6.11 1.64
N ALA A 65 7.55 5.67 0.79
CA ALA A 65 6.22 6.27 0.72
C ALA A 65 5.44 6.12 2.02
N LEU A 66 5.55 4.98 2.70
CA LEU A 66 4.93 4.74 4.00
C LEU A 66 5.53 5.63 5.10
N ASP A 67 6.86 5.75 5.14
CA ASP A 67 7.59 6.56 6.12
C ASP A 67 7.30 8.06 5.97
N ALA A 68 7.04 8.53 4.74
CA ALA A 68 6.62 9.92 4.48
C ALA A 68 5.30 10.31 5.16
N HIS A 69 4.45 9.35 5.52
CA HIS A 69 3.22 9.62 6.30
C HIS A 69 3.51 9.83 7.80
N GLY A 70 4.71 9.47 8.28
CA GLY A 70 5.21 9.81 9.61
C GLY A 70 4.44 9.18 10.78
N HIS A 71 3.65 8.12 10.54
CA HIS A 71 2.89 7.46 11.57
C HIS A 71 3.67 6.31 12.20
N PRO A 72 3.66 6.15 13.53
CA PRO A 72 4.24 4.98 14.16
C PRO A 72 3.47 3.69 13.78
N TYR A 73 4.18 2.72 13.21
CA TYR A 73 3.61 1.46 12.73
C TYR A 73 4.47 0.24 13.08
N GLU A 74 3.83 -0.93 13.03
CA GLU A 74 4.47 -2.24 13.04
C GLU A 74 4.06 -3.01 11.77
N ILE A 75 5.03 -3.30 10.90
CA ILE A 75 4.79 -4.04 9.65
C ILE A 75 4.60 -5.53 9.97
N LEU A 76 3.46 -6.09 9.54
CA LEU A 76 3.15 -7.50 9.72
C LEU A 76 3.44 -8.31 8.46
N ARG A 77 3.15 -7.73 7.29
CA ARG A 77 3.33 -8.40 6.00
C ARG A 77 3.51 -7.40 4.87
N VAL A 78 4.55 -7.60 4.09
CA VAL A 78 4.75 -6.91 2.82
C VAL A 78 4.36 -7.86 1.70
N ALA A 79 3.59 -7.38 0.73
CA ALA A 79 3.22 -8.15 -0.45
C ALA A 79 3.40 -7.28 -1.69
N VAL A 80 4.38 -7.65 -2.50
CA VAL A 80 4.60 -7.04 -3.81
C VAL A 80 3.72 -7.77 -4.80
N THR A 81 3.14 -7.00 -5.71
CA THR A 81 2.38 -7.57 -6.82
C THR A 81 2.85 -6.86 -8.06
N ASP A 82 3.61 -7.56 -8.89
CA ASP A 82 4.00 -7.06 -10.19
C ASP A 82 2.77 -7.07 -11.10
N MET A 83 2.21 -5.88 -11.30
CA MET A 83 1.04 -5.69 -12.16
C MET A 83 1.36 -6.03 -13.63
N ARG A 84 2.64 -6.04 -14.05
CA ARG A 84 3.07 -6.49 -15.38
C ARG A 84 2.93 -8.00 -15.54
N GLN A 85 3.06 -8.75 -14.44
CA GLN A 85 2.87 -10.21 -14.43
C GLN A 85 1.42 -10.64 -14.25
N ILE A 86 0.52 -9.71 -13.88
CA ILE A 86 -0.92 -9.98 -13.89
C ILE A 86 -1.37 -10.11 -15.35
N LYS A 87 -1.40 -11.35 -15.85
CA LYS A 87 -2.08 -11.71 -17.10
C LYS A 87 -3.54 -11.28 -17.00
N ILE A 88 -3.90 -10.16 -17.62
CA ILE A 88 -5.30 -9.81 -17.87
C ILE A 88 -5.86 -10.86 -18.83
N ARG A 89 -6.49 -11.91 -18.29
CA ARG A 89 -7.32 -12.83 -19.07
C ARG A 89 -8.58 -12.07 -19.47
N ARG A 90 -8.53 -11.31 -20.57
CA ARG A 90 -9.74 -10.83 -21.24
C ARG A 90 -10.50 -12.09 -21.67
N LYS A 91 -11.62 -12.38 -21.00
CA LYS A 91 -12.57 -13.39 -21.46
C LYS A 91 -13.06 -12.94 -22.83
N GLY A 92 -12.51 -13.52 -23.89
CA GLY A 92 -12.99 -13.29 -25.24
C GLY A 92 -14.46 -13.66 -25.26
N ARG A 93 -15.33 -12.68 -25.50
CA ARG A 93 -16.73 -12.93 -25.82
C ARG A 93 -16.71 -13.48 -27.25
N GLY A 94 -16.47 -14.80 -27.36
CA GLY A 94 -16.59 -15.53 -28.61
C GLY A 94 -18.00 -15.35 -29.13
N ALA A 95 -18.08 -14.78 -30.32
CA ALA A 95 -19.28 -14.69 -31.15
C ALA A 95 -19.62 -16.05 -31.76
#